data_AF-A0A661C3C1-F1
#
_entry.id   AF-A0A661C3C1-F1
#
_cell.length_a   1.000
_cell.length_b   1.000
_cell.length_c   1.000
_cell.angle_alpha   90.00
_cell.angle_beta   90.00
_cell.angle_gamma   90.00
#
_symmetry.space_group_name_H-M   'P 1'
#
loop_
_entity.id
_entity.type
_entity.pdbx_description
1 polymer ?
#
loop_
_entity_poly.entity_id
_entity_poly.type
_entity_poly.pdbx_seq_one_letter_code
_entity_poly.pdbx_strand_id
1 'polypeptide(L)'
;MARLFITPREIQLINDWTKEFIKDIVGQFIIYYPISILKTRVHPVYDEAVQKIFDNPIKIDCLVDQPDRGQSATNFSVEGTTQLGVFVQSRDLLDKGFDAEIGDFFTYGNEVFEVLTATEVGDIFGQAEYNVYWKLTSKLARSGRFDLPDFKMMLEDAKTFQDAQVQKTFEQQRGMDENETDGNLGDVRQVRERLKDDMETIALDSGPAKVVPDGEADVSDATGEDSASSFYNE
;
A
#
# COMPACT_ATOMS: atom_id res chain seq x y z
N MET A 1 -6.27 21.23 20.17
CA MET A 1 -7.37 22.01 20.78
C MET A 1 -8.41 21.02 21.30
N ALA A 2 -8.94 21.17 22.51
CA ALA A 2 -9.94 20.22 23.04
C ALA A 2 -11.33 20.48 22.45
N ARG A 3 -12.00 19.43 21.97
CA ARG A 3 -13.34 19.48 21.34
C ARG A 3 -14.31 18.60 22.14
N LEU A 4 -15.59 18.97 22.16
CA LEU A 4 -16.61 18.31 22.98
C LEU A 4 -17.12 16.99 22.38
N PHE A 5 -17.26 16.92 21.05
CA PHE A 5 -17.91 15.79 20.36
C PHE A 5 -16.97 14.93 19.52
N ILE A 6 -15.80 15.46 19.14
CA ILE A 6 -14.77 14.73 18.41
C ILE A 6 -13.50 14.89 19.21
N THR A 7 -13.36 14.03 20.22
CA THR A 7 -12.18 13.98 21.07
C THR A 7 -11.07 13.20 20.36
N PRO A 8 -9.84 13.21 20.89
CA PRO A 8 -8.79 12.34 20.40
C PRO A 8 -9.11 10.84 20.43
N ARG A 9 -10.23 10.41 21.04
CA ARG A 9 -10.67 9.00 21.02
C ARG A 9 -11.35 8.63 19.72
N GLU A 10 -12.31 9.43 19.30
CA GLU A 10 -13.06 9.17 18.07
C GLU A 10 -12.13 9.27 16.86
N ILE A 11 -11.17 10.20 16.88
CA ILE A 11 -10.18 10.37 15.81
C ILE A 11 -9.27 9.15 15.69
N GLN A 12 -8.77 8.62 16.82
CA GLN A 12 -7.95 7.41 16.82
C GLN A 12 -8.73 6.19 16.32
N LEU A 13 -10.00 6.08 16.72
CA LEU A 13 -10.87 5.01 16.24
C LEU A 13 -11.07 5.07 14.72
N ILE A 14 -11.32 6.26 14.18
CA ILE A 14 -11.43 6.45 12.72
C ILE A 14 -10.14 6.05 12.02
N ASN A 15 -8.99 6.49 12.54
CA ASN A 15 -7.69 6.10 11.97
C ASN A 15 -7.48 4.59 11.98
N ASP A 16 -7.76 3.93 13.10
CA ASP A 16 -7.61 2.48 13.22
C ASP A 16 -8.57 1.75 12.26
N TRP A 17 -9.84 2.16 12.17
CA TRP A 17 -10.77 1.56 11.20
C TRP A 17 -10.36 1.78 9.75
N THR A 18 -9.87 2.98 9.41
CA THR A 18 -9.35 3.24 8.06
C THR A 18 -8.15 2.37 7.75
N LYS A 19 -7.26 2.11 8.73
CA LYS A 19 -6.14 1.18 8.56
C LYS A 19 -6.62 -0.25 8.31
N GLU A 20 -7.60 -0.75 9.08
CA GLU A 20 -8.16 -2.09 8.86
C GLU A 20 -8.80 -2.18 7.48
N PHE A 21 -9.54 -1.14 7.07
CA PHE A 21 -10.16 -1.12 5.76
C PHE A 21 -9.15 -1.19 4.61
N ILE A 22 -8.09 -0.38 4.65
CA ILE A 22 -7.10 -0.34 3.57
C ILE A 22 -6.28 -1.63 3.54
N LYS A 23 -5.79 -2.09 4.70
CA LYS A 23 -4.87 -3.22 4.81
C LYS A 23 -5.59 -4.57 4.72
N ASP A 24 -6.61 -4.77 5.55
CA ASP A 24 -7.23 -6.08 5.74
C ASP A 24 -8.40 -6.35 4.77
N ILE A 25 -9.13 -5.32 4.35
CA ILE A 25 -10.29 -5.47 3.46
C ILE A 25 -9.92 -5.24 2.00
N VAL A 26 -9.25 -4.13 1.68
CA VAL A 26 -8.89 -3.80 0.30
C VAL A 26 -7.61 -4.55 -0.13
N GLY A 27 -6.59 -4.58 0.72
CA GLY A 27 -5.37 -5.36 0.49
C GLY A 27 -4.53 -4.90 -0.71
N GLN A 28 -4.78 -3.70 -1.23
CA GLN A 28 -4.00 -3.13 -2.32
C GLN A 28 -2.70 -2.53 -1.77
N PHE A 29 -1.61 -2.74 -2.49
CA PHE A 29 -0.30 -2.20 -2.12
C PHE A 29 0.49 -1.77 -3.35
N ILE A 30 1.43 -0.86 -3.11
CA ILE A 30 2.49 -0.50 -4.04
C ILE A 30 3.84 -0.89 -3.43
N ILE A 31 4.83 -1.07 -4.30
CA ILE A 31 6.22 -1.25 -3.86
C ILE A 31 6.96 0.03 -4.21
N TYR A 32 7.38 0.72 -3.15
CA TYR A 32 7.97 2.04 -3.20
C TYR A 32 9.49 1.96 -3.19
N TYR A 33 10.13 2.76 -4.02
CA TYR A 33 11.58 2.83 -4.22
C TYR A 33 12.05 4.26 -3.93
N PRO A 34 12.48 4.54 -2.69
CA PRO A 34 12.96 5.85 -2.33
C PRO A 34 14.33 6.11 -2.97
N ILE A 35 14.54 7.32 -3.48
CA ILE A 35 15.84 7.74 -4.01
C ILE A 35 16.73 8.15 -2.86
N SER A 36 17.91 7.53 -2.81
CA SER A 36 18.91 7.89 -1.81
C SER A 36 19.66 9.15 -2.25
N ILE A 37 19.30 10.30 -1.66
CA ILE A 37 19.97 11.59 -1.94
C ILE A 37 21.47 11.52 -1.60
N LEU A 38 21.83 10.76 -0.55
CA LEU A 38 23.21 10.62 -0.09
C LEU A 38 24.09 9.80 -1.05
N LYS A 39 23.51 8.78 -1.68
CA LYS A 39 24.24 7.87 -2.59
C LYS A 39 24.21 8.38 -4.02
N THR A 40 23.12 9.05 -4.41
CA THR A 40 22.91 9.57 -5.75
C THR A 40 23.79 10.79 -6.01
N ARG A 41 24.61 10.74 -7.06
CA ARG A 41 25.47 11.88 -7.44
C ARG A 41 24.70 12.84 -8.33
N VAL A 42 24.34 13.98 -7.77
CA VAL A 42 23.69 15.08 -8.48
C VAL A 42 24.72 15.97 -9.17
N HIS A 43 24.47 16.35 -10.42
CA HIS A 43 25.36 17.26 -11.15
C HIS A 43 25.15 18.71 -10.70
N PRO A 44 26.20 19.45 -10.27
CA PRO A 44 26.04 20.76 -9.62
C PRO A 44 25.48 21.86 -10.53
N VAL A 45 25.56 21.70 -11.86
CA VAL A 45 25.10 22.70 -12.83
C VAL A 45 23.64 22.49 -13.26
N TYR A 46 23.18 21.24 -13.30
CA TYR A 46 21.87 20.89 -13.86
C TYR A 46 20.91 20.35 -12.80
N ASP A 47 21.40 20.15 -11.57
CA ASP A 47 20.67 19.60 -10.43
C ASP A 47 19.96 18.27 -10.74
N GLU A 48 20.53 17.51 -11.69
CA GLU A 48 20.01 16.23 -12.14
C GLU A 48 21.08 15.16 -11.96
N ALA A 49 20.65 13.97 -11.56
CA ALA A 49 21.50 12.80 -11.45
C ALA A 49 21.43 11.96 -12.73
N VAL A 50 22.60 11.60 -13.27
CA VAL A 50 22.71 10.70 -14.43
C VAL A 50 22.33 9.27 -14.05
N GLN A 51 22.69 8.85 -12.84
CA GLN A 51 22.34 7.55 -12.27
C GLN A 51 21.74 7.77 -10.89
N LYS A 52 20.46 7.42 -10.74
CA LYS A 52 19.75 7.43 -9.46
C LYS A 52 20.04 6.13 -8.71
N ILE A 53 20.40 6.23 -7.44
CA ILE A 53 20.59 5.07 -6.56
C ILE A 53 19.39 5.01 -5.63
N PHE A 54 18.74 3.85 -5.60
CA PHE A 54 17.55 3.61 -4.81
C PHE A 54 17.93 2.91 -3.51
N ASP A 55 17.22 3.25 -2.44
CA ASP A 55 17.27 2.52 -1.19
C ASP A 55 16.38 1.26 -1.27
N ASN A 56 16.33 0.50 -0.17
CA ASN A 56 15.60 -0.76 -0.16
C ASN A 56 14.10 -0.53 -0.45
N PRO A 57 13.45 -1.40 -1.24
CA PRO A 57 12.04 -1.26 -1.54
C PRO A 57 11.19 -1.43 -0.29
N ILE A 58 10.11 -0.66 -0.21
CA ILE A 58 9.16 -0.66 0.91
C ILE A 58 7.77 -1.01 0.38
N LYS A 59 7.10 -1.99 0.98
CA LYS A 59 5.70 -2.30 0.70
C LYS A 59 4.81 -1.28 1.42
N ILE A 60 3.93 -0.60 0.68
CA ILE A 60 3.02 0.40 1.22
C ILE A 60 1.58 0.02 0.84
N ASP A 61 0.75 -0.21 1.84
CA ASP A 61 -0.69 -0.46 1.68
C ASP A 61 -1.41 0.86 1.35
N CYS A 62 -2.22 0.85 0.30
CA CYS A 62 -2.80 2.08 -0.25
C CYS A 62 -4.06 1.81 -1.06
N LEU A 63 -4.86 2.85 -1.28
CA LEU A 63 -5.96 2.82 -2.24
C LEU A 63 -5.47 3.40 -3.56
N VAL A 64 -5.58 2.64 -4.65
CA VAL A 64 -5.14 3.09 -5.96
C VAL A 64 -6.34 3.52 -6.80
N ASP A 65 -6.27 4.73 -7.35
CA ASP A 65 -7.28 5.28 -8.25
C ASP A 65 -7.20 4.62 -9.64
N GLN A 66 -8.25 4.77 -10.43
CA GLN A 66 -8.22 4.31 -11.82
C GLN A 66 -7.18 5.13 -12.61
N PRO A 67 -6.29 4.47 -13.39
CA PRO A 67 -5.31 5.18 -14.19
C PRO A 67 -5.97 6.06 -15.25
N ASP A 68 -5.62 7.35 -15.27
CA ASP A 68 -6.01 8.28 -16.33
C ASP A 68 -5.06 8.11 -17.52
N ARG A 69 -5.60 7.66 -18.65
CA ARG A 69 -4.83 7.35 -19.85
C ARG A 69 -5.16 8.37 -20.93
N GLY A 70 -4.25 9.31 -21.12
CA GLY A 70 -4.29 10.31 -22.18
C GLY A 70 -3.49 9.86 -23.41
N GLN A 71 -3.90 10.36 -24.58
CA GLN A 71 -3.10 10.32 -25.80
C GLN A 71 -2.98 11.73 -26.35
N SER A 72 -1.75 12.14 -26.65
CA SER A 72 -1.48 13.45 -27.25
C SER A 72 -0.79 13.29 -28.60
N ALA A 73 -1.33 13.94 -29.63
CA ALA A 73 -0.73 13.93 -30.96
C ALA A 73 0.32 15.04 -31.06
N THR A 74 1.57 14.63 -31.23
CA THR A 74 2.68 15.53 -31.53
C THR A 74 2.98 15.48 -33.03
N ASN A 75 3.66 16.48 -33.58
CA ASN A 75 4.04 16.55 -35.00
C ASN A 75 4.82 15.31 -35.52
N PHE A 76 5.37 14.48 -34.61
CA PHE A 76 6.21 13.33 -34.95
C PHE A 76 5.60 11.98 -34.57
N SER A 77 4.67 11.90 -33.61
CA SER A 77 3.98 10.67 -33.19
C SER A 77 2.85 10.96 -32.20
N VAL A 78 2.02 9.96 -31.92
CA VAL A 78 1.11 9.94 -30.78
C VAL A 78 1.89 9.47 -29.54
N GLU A 79 1.90 10.26 -28.48
CA GLU A 79 2.48 9.90 -27.17
C GLU A 79 1.33 9.56 -26.21
N GLY A 80 1.40 8.36 -25.63
CA GLY A 80 0.51 7.94 -24.55
C GLY A 80 1.06 8.39 -23.20
N THR A 81 0.22 9.03 -22.39
CA THR A 81 0.57 9.43 -21.03
C THR A 81 -0.40 8.76 -20.05
N THR A 82 0.13 8.02 -19.09
CA THR A 82 -0.66 7.44 -17.99
C THR A 82 -0.34 8.18 -16.70
N GLN A 83 -1.38 8.65 -16.02
CA GLN A 83 -1.30 9.19 -14.67
C GLN A 83 -2.03 8.27 -13.69
N LEU A 84 -1.51 8.18 -12.47
CA LEU A 84 -2.07 7.36 -11.41
C LEU A 84 -2.12 8.14 -10.11
N GLY A 85 -3.29 8.15 -9.47
CA GLY A 85 -3.46 8.64 -8.11
C GLY A 85 -3.36 7.49 -7.12
N VAL A 86 -2.52 7.63 -6.10
CA VAL A 86 -2.42 6.67 -5.00
C VAL A 86 -2.69 7.38 -3.69
N PHE A 87 -3.56 6.80 -2.87
CA PHE A 87 -3.93 7.33 -1.56
C PHE A 87 -3.35 6.43 -0.47
N VAL A 88 -2.40 6.96 0.28
CA VAL A 88 -1.82 6.29 1.44
C VAL A 88 -2.36 6.95 2.69
N GLN A 89 -2.70 6.17 3.72
CA GLN A 89 -3.19 6.76 4.95
C GLN A 89 -2.08 7.52 5.69
N SER A 90 -2.33 8.77 6.08
CA SER A 90 -1.35 9.63 6.74
C SER A 90 -0.87 9.06 8.07
N ARG A 91 -1.76 8.42 8.84
CA ARG A 91 -1.38 7.82 10.11
C ARG A 91 -0.47 6.61 9.93
N ASP A 92 -0.67 5.80 8.89
CA ASP A 92 0.16 4.62 8.64
C ASP A 92 1.60 5.01 8.26
N LEU A 93 1.75 6.04 7.42
CA LEU A 93 3.06 6.62 7.08
C LEU A 93 3.82 7.12 8.32
N LEU A 94 3.12 7.84 9.20
CA LEU A 94 3.69 8.34 10.46
C LEU A 94 4.15 7.21 11.38
N ASP A 95 3.35 6.14 11.51
CA ASP A 95 3.69 5.00 12.38
C ASP A 95 4.86 4.18 11.83
N LYS A 96 4.98 4.08 10.50
CA LYS A 96 6.13 3.46 9.82
C LYS A 96 7.36 4.38 9.77
N GLY A 97 7.23 5.65 10.16
CA GLY A 97 8.32 6.64 10.12
C GLY A 97 8.83 6.94 8.71
N PHE A 98 7.93 6.87 7.73
CA PHE A 98 8.25 6.99 6.30
C PHE A 98 7.46 8.13 5.67
N ASP A 99 8.14 9.00 4.93
CA ASP A 99 7.54 10.12 4.20
C ASP A 99 7.76 9.91 2.70
N ALA A 100 6.69 10.05 1.91
CA ALA A 100 6.78 9.92 0.46
C ALA A 100 7.32 11.22 -0.15
N GLU A 101 8.43 11.14 -0.88
CA GLU A 101 9.07 12.30 -1.51
C GLU A 101 8.72 12.43 -3.00
N ILE A 102 8.87 13.65 -3.51
CA ILE A 102 8.68 13.95 -4.93
C ILE A 102 9.89 13.44 -5.72
N GLY A 103 9.63 12.77 -6.83
CA GLY A 103 10.67 12.22 -7.71
C GLY A 103 11.04 10.78 -7.42
N ASP A 104 10.54 10.21 -6.31
CA ASP A 104 10.63 8.79 -6.00
C ASP A 104 9.78 7.93 -6.95
N PHE A 105 10.05 6.64 -6.95
CA PHE A 105 9.42 5.70 -7.87
C PHE A 105 8.64 4.64 -7.10
N PHE A 106 7.59 4.11 -7.72
CA PHE A 106 6.93 2.91 -7.23
C PHE A 106 6.45 2.05 -8.38
N THR A 107 6.27 0.77 -8.11
CA THR A 107 5.63 -0.15 -9.05
C THR A 107 4.20 -0.41 -8.64
N TYR A 108 3.32 -0.44 -9.64
CA TYR A 108 1.94 -0.89 -9.51
C TYR A 108 1.57 -1.68 -10.76
N GLY A 109 1.20 -2.95 -10.60
CA GLY A 109 1.08 -3.84 -11.76
C GLY A 109 2.44 -4.10 -12.41
N ASN A 110 2.44 -4.08 -13.73
CA ASN A 110 3.64 -4.24 -14.56
C ASN A 110 4.29 -2.90 -14.95
N GLU A 111 3.82 -1.79 -14.37
CA GLU A 111 4.25 -0.45 -14.71
C GLU A 111 4.98 0.21 -13.54
N VAL A 112 5.96 1.06 -13.88
CA VAL A 112 6.69 1.91 -12.94
C VAL A 112 6.14 3.33 -13.05
N PHE A 113 5.85 3.93 -11.91
CA PHE A 113 5.41 5.32 -11.81
C PHE A 113 6.46 6.17 -11.08
N GLU A 114 6.60 7.42 -11.50
CA GLU A 114 7.36 8.47 -10.82
C GLU A 114 6.37 9.38 -10.08
N VAL A 115 6.61 9.62 -8.79
CA VAL A 115 5.81 10.53 -7.96
C VAL A 115 6.07 11.96 -8.40
N LEU A 116 5.04 12.64 -8.90
CA LEU A 116 5.13 14.05 -9.31
C LEU A 116 4.81 14.99 -8.15
N THR A 117 3.79 14.65 -7.37
CA THR A 117 3.34 15.45 -6.24
C THR A 117 2.88 14.53 -5.12
N ALA A 118 3.31 14.81 -3.90
CA ALA A 118 2.78 14.24 -2.68
C ALA A 118 2.04 15.35 -1.92
N THR A 119 0.72 15.21 -1.74
CA THR A 119 -0.11 16.22 -1.08
C THR A 119 -1.03 15.58 -0.06
N GLU A 120 -1.17 16.19 1.10
CA GLU A 120 -2.17 15.78 2.09
C GLU A 120 -3.58 16.13 1.58
N VAL A 121 -4.49 15.16 1.62
CA VAL A 121 -5.86 15.29 1.13
C VAL A 121 -6.84 14.72 2.15
N GLY A 122 -7.85 15.53 2.45
CA GLY A 122 -8.93 15.16 3.34
C GLY A 122 -8.54 15.31 4.81
N ASP A 123 -9.49 15.83 5.57
CA ASP A 123 -9.37 16.00 7.00
C ASP A 123 -10.51 15.27 7.74
N ILE A 124 -10.22 14.81 8.95
CA ILE A 124 -11.22 14.13 9.77
C ILE A 124 -12.21 15.18 10.29
N PHE A 125 -13.43 15.17 9.75
CA PHE A 125 -14.50 16.11 10.11
C PHE A 125 -14.15 17.61 9.93
N GLY A 126 -13.39 17.99 8.90
CA GLY A 126 -13.05 19.39 8.65
C GLY A 126 -11.94 19.93 9.57
N GLN A 127 -11.17 19.03 10.20
CA GLN A 127 -10.14 19.37 11.18
C GLN A 127 -8.76 19.33 10.54
N ALA A 128 -8.24 20.49 10.16
CA ALA A 128 -6.94 20.63 9.49
C ALA A 128 -5.74 20.03 10.25
N GLU A 129 -5.87 19.68 11.54
CA GLU A 129 -4.81 19.01 12.29
C GLU A 129 -4.74 17.49 12.05
N TYR A 130 -5.79 16.91 11.44
CA TYR A 130 -5.96 15.46 11.31
C TYR A 130 -6.22 15.09 9.85
N ASN A 131 -5.12 14.88 9.13
CA ASN A 131 -5.15 14.44 7.74
C ASN A 131 -5.49 12.95 7.64
N VAL A 132 -6.31 12.59 6.65
CA VAL A 132 -6.68 11.20 6.40
C VAL A 132 -5.70 10.53 5.45
N TYR A 133 -5.42 11.17 4.32
CA TYR A 133 -4.62 10.58 3.25
C TYR A 133 -3.49 11.51 2.78
N TRP A 134 -2.41 10.89 2.32
CA TRP A 134 -1.50 11.45 1.34
C TRP A 134 -1.91 10.97 -0.04
N LYS A 135 -2.18 11.92 -0.93
CA LYS A 135 -2.39 11.66 -2.36
C LYS A 135 -1.05 11.83 -3.09
N LEU A 136 -0.56 10.73 -3.62
CA LEU A 136 0.56 10.69 -4.55
C LEU A 136 0.00 10.73 -5.97
N THR A 137 0.22 11.84 -6.68
CA THR A 137 -0.09 11.93 -8.11
C THR A 137 1.17 11.64 -8.89
N SER A 138 1.06 10.68 -9.79
CA SER A 138 2.22 10.02 -10.37
C SER A 138 2.03 9.84 -11.87
N LYS A 139 3.12 9.81 -12.62
CA LYS A 139 3.10 9.55 -14.07
C LYS A 139 3.91 8.31 -14.38
N LEU A 140 3.60 7.66 -15.49
CA LEU A 140 4.40 6.54 -15.99
C LEU A 140 5.87 6.97 -16.17
N ALA A 141 6.78 6.20 -15.60
CA ALA A 141 8.22 6.43 -15.74
C ALA A 141 8.66 6.13 -17.18
N ARG A 142 9.58 6.96 -17.71
CA ARG A 142 10.18 6.70 -19.03
C ARG A 142 11.25 5.61 -18.92
N SER A 143 11.33 4.76 -19.94
CA SER A 143 12.39 3.75 -20.06
C SER A 143 13.78 4.38 -19.89
N GLY A 144 14.66 3.71 -19.12
CA GLY A 144 16.01 4.20 -18.83
C GLY A 144 16.12 5.16 -17.62
N ARG A 145 15.00 5.58 -17.01
CA ARG A 145 15.02 6.36 -15.75
C ARG A 145 15.07 5.47 -14.51
N PHE A 146 14.43 4.31 -14.59
CA PHE A 146 14.41 3.28 -13.57
C PHE A 146 14.18 1.94 -14.25
N ASP A 147 15.24 1.14 -14.34
CA ASP A 147 15.17 -0.19 -14.93
C ASP A 147 15.31 -1.21 -13.81
N LEU A 148 14.20 -1.87 -13.46
CA LEU A 148 14.20 -2.98 -12.53
C LEU A 148 14.73 -4.23 -13.25
N PRO A 149 15.76 -4.91 -12.72
CA PRO A 149 16.37 -6.02 -13.42
C PRO A 149 15.40 -7.18 -13.71
N ASP A 150 14.43 -7.46 -12.84
CA ASP A 150 13.40 -8.50 -13.05
C ASP A 150 12.21 -8.35 -12.09
N PHE A 151 11.79 -7.12 -11.79
CA PHE A 151 10.68 -6.89 -10.86
C PHE A 151 9.37 -6.67 -11.62
N LYS A 152 8.64 -7.75 -11.85
CA LYS A 152 7.23 -7.69 -12.26
C LYS A 152 6.41 -8.05 -11.04
N MET A 153 5.58 -7.12 -10.55
CA MET A 153 4.51 -7.55 -9.65
C MET A 153 3.61 -8.44 -10.47
N MET A 154 3.72 -9.74 -10.23
CA MET A 154 2.83 -10.77 -10.71
C MET A 154 1.39 -10.33 -10.36
N LEU A 155 0.68 -9.78 -11.35
CA LEU A 155 -0.70 -9.29 -11.23
C LEU A 155 -1.53 -9.57 -12.50
N GLU A 156 -0.98 -10.29 -13.47
CA GLU A 156 -1.74 -10.67 -14.66
C GLU A 156 -2.59 -11.90 -14.37
N ASP A 157 -3.90 -11.73 -14.58
CA ASP A 157 -4.84 -12.83 -14.57
C ASP A 157 -4.58 -13.77 -15.76
N ALA A 158 -4.96 -15.02 -15.59
CA ALA A 158 -4.89 -16.03 -16.64
C ALA A 158 -6.24 -16.72 -16.80
N LYS A 159 -6.43 -17.42 -17.90
CA LYS A 159 -7.66 -18.20 -18.14
C LYS A 159 -7.93 -19.22 -17.03
N THR A 160 -6.88 -19.69 -16.37
CA THR A 160 -6.96 -20.64 -15.26
C THR A 160 -6.23 -20.04 -14.07
N PHE A 161 -6.87 -20.05 -12.91
CA PHE A 161 -6.33 -19.45 -11.68
C PHE A 161 -4.96 -20.03 -11.26
N GLN A 162 -4.72 -21.31 -11.54
CA GLN A 162 -3.42 -21.95 -11.27
C GLN A 162 -2.29 -21.29 -12.07
N ASP A 163 -2.56 -20.96 -13.33
CA ASP A 163 -1.60 -20.31 -14.24
C ASP A 163 -1.54 -18.79 -14.03
N ALA A 164 -2.50 -18.22 -13.29
CA ALA A 164 -2.55 -16.81 -13.00
C ALA A 164 -1.38 -16.45 -12.10
N GLN A 165 -0.69 -15.37 -12.47
CA GLN A 165 0.36 -14.79 -11.68
C GLN A 165 -0.24 -13.76 -10.72
N VAL A 166 -1.47 -13.90 -10.23
CA VAL A 166 -2.03 -12.95 -9.26
C VAL A 166 -1.55 -13.26 -7.84
N GLN A 167 -1.80 -12.37 -6.89
CA GLN A 167 -1.64 -12.69 -5.48
C GLN A 167 -2.58 -13.84 -5.10
N LYS A 168 -2.01 -14.97 -4.68
CA LYS A 168 -2.76 -16.18 -4.29
C LYS A 168 -2.96 -16.32 -2.79
N THR A 169 -2.03 -15.78 -2.02
CA THR A 169 -2.06 -15.83 -0.56
C THR A 169 -2.33 -14.46 0.02
N PHE A 170 -3.04 -14.45 1.13
CA PHE A 170 -3.33 -13.24 1.90
C PHE A 170 -3.34 -13.57 3.38
N GLU A 171 -2.75 -12.71 4.19
CA GLU A 171 -2.71 -12.85 5.64
C GLU A 171 -3.07 -11.52 6.26
N GLN A 172 -4.07 -11.55 7.15
CA GLN A 172 -4.54 -10.34 7.82
C GLN A 172 -3.50 -9.81 8.81
N GLN A 173 -3.40 -8.48 8.91
CA GLN A 173 -2.50 -7.80 9.83
C GLN A 173 -3.17 -7.58 11.20
N ARG A 174 -4.42 -7.08 11.25
CA ARG A 174 -5.23 -6.86 12.48
C ARG A 174 -4.49 -6.22 13.68
N GLY A 175 -3.44 -5.43 13.46
CA GLY A 175 -2.62 -4.85 14.53
C GLY A 175 -1.66 -5.83 15.21
N MET A 176 -1.30 -6.93 14.55
CA MET A 176 -0.19 -7.79 14.93
C MET A 176 1.14 -7.09 14.60
N ASP A 177 2.17 -7.35 15.40
CA ASP A 177 3.51 -6.80 15.16
C ASP A 177 4.16 -7.43 13.92
N GLU A 178 3.93 -8.73 13.74
CA GLU A 178 4.55 -9.53 12.70
C GLU A 178 3.54 -10.50 12.07
N ASN A 179 3.73 -10.81 10.79
CA ASN A 179 3.04 -11.89 10.09
C ASN A 179 4.05 -12.74 9.28
N GLU A 180 3.64 -13.92 8.83
CA GLU A 180 4.53 -14.81 8.06
C GLU A 180 4.82 -14.24 6.65
N THR A 181 3.86 -13.52 6.08
CA THR A 181 3.92 -13.03 4.69
C THR A 181 4.80 -11.80 4.53
N ASP A 182 4.61 -10.78 5.37
CA ASP A 182 5.26 -9.47 5.25
C ASP A 182 6.32 -9.22 6.34
N GLY A 183 6.47 -10.14 7.30
CA GLY A 183 7.41 -10.00 8.41
C GLY A 183 6.95 -8.91 9.38
N ASN A 184 7.80 -7.94 9.67
CA ASN A 184 7.46 -6.84 10.58
C ASN A 184 6.51 -5.83 9.89
N LEU A 185 5.30 -5.69 10.44
CA LEU A 185 4.22 -4.90 9.85
C LEU A 185 4.29 -3.42 10.21
N GLY A 186 4.89 -3.10 11.37
CA GLY A 186 4.87 -1.74 11.92
C GLY A 186 3.45 -1.19 12.14
N ASP A 187 2.45 -2.05 12.30
CA ASP A 187 1.04 -1.66 12.38
C ASP A 187 0.63 -1.26 13.80
N VAL A 188 0.72 0.03 14.11
CA VAL A 188 0.32 0.56 15.42
C VAL A 188 -1.17 0.92 15.44
N ARG A 189 -1.91 0.38 16.42
CA ARG A 189 -3.34 0.68 16.67
C ARG A 189 -3.51 1.53 17.92
N GLN A 190 -3.87 2.79 17.73
CA GLN A 190 -3.85 3.77 18.81
C GLN A 190 -4.94 3.53 19.87
N VAL A 191 -6.09 2.99 19.46
CA VAL A 191 -7.17 2.63 20.37
C VAL A 191 -6.74 1.51 21.31
N ARG A 192 -5.98 0.52 20.81
CA ARG A 192 -5.42 -0.57 21.61
C ARG A 192 -4.42 -0.04 22.63
N GLU A 193 -3.47 0.80 22.23
CA GLU A 193 -2.50 1.41 23.15
C GLU A 193 -3.17 2.23 24.26
N ARG A 194 -4.30 2.86 23.95
CA ARG A 194 -5.06 3.67 24.91
C ARG A 194 -5.83 2.82 25.90
N LEU A 195 -6.57 1.83 25.42
CA LEU A 195 -7.47 1.02 26.25
C LEU A 195 -6.71 -0.07 27.02
N LYS A 196 -5.55 -0.52 26.53
CA LYS A 196 -4.69 -1.52 27.18
C LYS A 196 -5.50 -2.72 27.65
N ASP A 197 -5.57 -2.93 28.97
CA ASP A 197 -6.24 -4.07 29.61
C ASP A 197 -7.76 -4.08 29.43
N ASP A 198 -8.38 -2.95 29.07
CA ASP A 198 -9.82 -2.86 28.79
C ASP A 198 -10.17 -3.35 27.37
N MET A 199 -9.17 -3.65 26.53
CA MET A 199 -9.37 -4.12 25.16
C MET A 199 -9.15 -5.62 25.06
N GLU A 200 -10.01 -6.29 24.28
CA GLU A 200 -9.85 -7.70 23.96
C GLU A 200 -8.50 -7.98 23.30
N THR A 201 -8.06 -9.24 23.42
CA THR A 201 -6.82 -9.73 22.82
C THR A 201 -6.78 -9.47 21.31
N ILE A 202 -5.56 -9.36 20.77
CA ILE A 202 -5.40 -9.17 19.33
C ILE A 202 -5.99 -10.39 18.62
N ALA A 203 -6.75 -10.11 17.58
CA ALA A 203 -7.49 -11.11 16.85
C ALA A 203 -8.50 -11.98 17.64
N LEU A 204 -8.87 -11.65 18.88
CA LEU A 204 -9.67 -12.53 19.76
C LEU A 204 -9.01 -13.91 19.99
N ASP A 205 -7.66 -13.95 20.01
CA ASP A 205 -6.84 -15.16 20.12
C ASP A 205 -7.04 -16.19 18.99
N SER A 206 -7.77 -15.84 17.92
CA SER A 206 -7.97 -16.73 16.76
C SER A 206 -6.80 -16.72 15.75
N GLY A 207 -5.80 -15.86 15.97
CA GLY A 207 -4.73 -15.60 15.00
C GLY A 207 -5.18 -14.80 13.77
N PRO A 208 -4.24 -14.45 12.87
CA PRO A 208 -4.57 -13.77 11.61
C PRO A 208 -5.32 -14.72 10.68
N ALA A 209 -6.41 -14.26 10.06
CA ALA A 209 -7.07 -15.07 9.04
C ALA A 209 -6.18 -15.10 7.79
N LYS A 210 -6.01 -16.30 7.23
CA LYS A 210 -5.21 -16.54 6.03
C LYS A 210 -6.10 -17.06 4.90
N VAL A 211 -5.77 -16.64 3.68
CA VAL A 211 -6.28 -17.22 2.44
C VAL A 211 -5.11 -17.90 1.77
N VAL A 212 -5.25 -19.20 1.50
CA VAL A 212 -4.26 -20.03 0.82
C VAL A 212 -4.98 -20.76 -0.31
N PRO A 213 -4.37 -20.90 -1.52
CA PRO A 213 -5.01 -21.62 -2.61
C PRO A 213 -5.25 -23.10 -2.27
N ASP A 214 -6.40 -23.62 -2.71
CA ASP A 214 -6.77 -25.03 -2.52
C ASP A 214 -5.70 -25.96 -3.12
N GLY A 215 -5.12 -26.81 -2.27
CA GLY A 215 -4.05 -27.76 -2.62
C GLY A 215 -2.70 -27.48 -1.97
N GLU A 216 -2.50 -26.31 -1.37
CA GLU A 216 -1.32 -25.94 -0.56
C GLU A 216 -1.70 -25.64 0.90
N ALA A 217 -2.81 -26.19 1.39
CA ALA A 217 -3.17 -26.07 2.80
C ALA A 217 -2.09 -26.74 3.66
N ASP A 218 -1.46 -25.96 4.53
CA ASP A 218 -0.61 -26.47 5.60
C ASP A 218 -1.36 -27.58 6.37
N VAL A 219 -0.72 -28.75 6.46
CA VAL A 219 -1.26 -30.00 7.02
C VAL A 219 -1.41 -29.93 8.55
N SER A 220 -1.67 -28.76 9.14
CA SER A 220 -1.68 -28.60 10.61
C SER A 220 -3.01 -28.16 11.23
N ASP A 221 -3.95 -27.56 10.50
CA ASP A 221 -5.22 -27.08 11.09
C ASP A 221 -6.49 -27.68 10.45
N ALA A 222 -6.44 -28.98 10.14
CA ALA A 222 -7.63 -29.76 9.82
C ALA A 222 -8.37 -30.23 11.09
N THR A 223 -8.81 -29.30 11.94
CA THR A 223 -9.86 -29.58 12.94
C THR A 223 -10.74 -28.35 13.11
N GLY A 224 -11.82 -28.28 12.34
CA GLY A 224 -12.83 -27.23 12.46
C GLY A 224 -13.84 -27.24 11.33
N GLU A 225 -14.72 -28.25 11.36
CA GLU A 225 -16.03 -28.34 10.69
C GLU A 225 -16.25 -27.54 9.40
N ASP A 226 -16.20 -28.28 8.29
CA ASP A 226 -16.73 -27.93 6.98
C ASP A 226 -18.11 -27.25 7.02
N SER A 227 -18.20 -26.04 6.48
CA SER A 227 -19.27 -25.65 5.54
C SER A 227 -19.02 -24.25 4.94
N ALA A 228 -17.94 -24.10 4.17
CA ALA A 228 -17.89 -23.04 3.18
C ALA A 228 -18.78 -23.45 1.99
N SER A 229 -20.00 -22.91 1.95
CA SER A 229 -20.92 -23.06 0.82
C SER A 229 -20.36 -22.31 -0.39
N SER A 230 -19.63 -23.04 -1.25
CA SER A 230 -19.26 -22.53 -2.57
C SER A 230 -20.52 -22.35 -3.41
N PHE A 231 -20.83 -21.09 -3.76
CA PHE A 231 -21.88 -20.70 -4.72
C PHE A 231 -21.62 -21.16 -6.17
N TYR A 232 -20.61 -22.01 -6.38
CA TYR A 232 -20.23 -22.58 -7.65
C TYR A 232 -20.01 -24.08 -7.49
N ASN A 233 -21.10 -24.82 -7.27
CA ASN A 233 -21.15 -26.24 -7.62
C ASN A 233 -22.33 -26.42 -8.59
N GLU A 234 -21.97 -26.61 -9.86
CA GLU A 234 -22.76 -26.93 -11.07
C GLU A 234 -23.91 -25.99 -11.51
#